data_AF-A0A542I6Q7-F1
#
_entry.id   AF-A0A542I6Q7-F1
#
_cell.length_a   1.000
_cell.length_b   1.000
_cell.length_c   1.000
_cell.angle_alpha   90.00
_cell.angle_beta   90.00
_cell.angle_gamma   90.00
#
_symmetry.space_group_name_H-M   'P 1'
#
loop_
_entity.id
_entity.type
_entity.pdbx_description
1 polymer ?
#
loop_
_entity_poly.entity_id
_entity_poly.type
_entity_poly.pdbx_seq_one_letter_code
_entity_poly.pdbx_strand_id
1 'polypeptide(L)'
;MPAIHRWSTKAAIRSAQDAREWDISPRRALTIALLPLGIALAAAATALHPPLFIWLLDEDSLIEWFQFFFLVAAGVFLPLLAYRLYKTGHRAMALLYGVVAAGVLFLAGEEFSWGQRIFGWQTPEAMETINRQGETTLHNISGVQELVPAAMLLASLYGACAPLIWNAVRARWKHRGSAQLLIPPLCLVPAFGLAAAYRLFRLLVWPSPDYGISEYGEVMELSLYLGLALFTWFNLRRLLLTRPAARAPRHRLTASA
;
A
#
# COMPACT_ATOMS: atom_id res chain seq x y z
N MET A 1 39.80 -24.18 5.99
CA MET A 1 39.01 -22.96 5.71
C MET A 1 38.26 -22.58 6.98
N PRO A 2 38.50 -21.40 7.58
CA PRO A 2 37.77 -21.01 8.77
C PRO A 2 36.29 -20.80 8.42
N ALA A 3 35.41 -21.38 9.24
CA ALA A 3 33.97 -21.15 9.12
C ALA A 3 33.71 -19.65 9.29
N ILE A 4 33.26 -18.99 8.22
CA ILE A 4 32.81 -17.60 8.30
C ILE A 4 31.56 -17.61 9.18
N HIS A 5 31.72 -17.29 10.46
CA HIS A 5 30.62 -17.11 11.38
C HIS A 5 29.80 -15.91 10.88
N ARG A 6 28.71 -16.19 10.15
CA ARG A 6 27.75 -15.15 9.77
C ARG A 6 27.02 -14.72 11.03
N TRP A 7 27.45 -13.60 11.61
CA TRP A 7 26.71 -12.92 12.66
C TRP A 7 25.35 -12.46 12.10
N SER A 8 24.31 -13.27 12.29
CA SER A 8 22.94 -12.88 11.94
C SER A 8 22.21 -12.43 13.19
N THR A 9 21.79 -11.17 13.23
CA THR A 9 20.94 -10.65 14.31
C THR A 9 19.59 -11.38 14.34
N LYS A 10 18.90 -11.38 15.50
CA LYS A 10 17.53 -11.93 15.60
C LYS A 10 16.58 -11.29 14.57
N ALA A 11 16.78 -10.00 14.27
CA ALA A 11 16.02 -9.29 13.25
C ALA A 11 16.30 -9.85 11.84
N ALA A 12 17.57 -10.04 11.47
CA ALA A 12 17.93 -10.62 10.17
C ALA A 12 17.36 -12.03 9.98
N ILE A 13 17.37 -12.86 11.03
CA ILE A 13 16.77 -14.20 11.00
C ILE A 13 15.25 -14.12 10.76
N ARG A 14 14.54 -13.25 11.49
CA ARG A 14 13.09 -13.06 11.33
C ARG A 14 12.73 -12.56 9.94
N SER A 15 13.43 -11.54 9.44
CA SER A 15 13.21 -11.02 8.09
C SER A 15 13.48 -12.06 7.01
N ALA A 16 14.52 -12.87 7.15
CA ALA A 16 14.79 -13.96 6.21
C ALA A 16 13.72 -15.08 6.27
N GLN A 17 13.19 -15.37 7.45
CA GLN A 17 12.10 -16.33 7.62
C GLN A 17 10.80 -15.80 6.99
N ASP A 18 10.41 -14.57 7.30
CA ASP A 18 9.24 -13.91 6.73
C ASP A 18 9.32 -13.86 5.18
N ALA A 19 10.47 -13.45 4.63
CA ALA A 19 10.68 -13.45 3.18
C ALA A 19 10.46 -14.84 2.55
N ARG A 20 10.91 -15.92 3.20
CA ARG A 20 10.66 -17.30 2.72
C ARG A 20 9.19 -17.68 2.79
N GLU A 21 8.45 -17.28 3.82
CA GLU A 21 7.01 -17.52 3.94
C GLU A 21 6.21 -16.81 2.83
N TRP A 22 6.74 -15.72 2.30
CA TRP A 22 6.17 -14.97 1.18
C TRP A 22 6.71 -15.39 -0.20
N ASP A 23 7.54 -16.44 -0.26
CA ASP A 23 8.20 -16.89 -1.49
C ASP A 23 9.01 -15.76 -2.18
N ILE A 24 9.75 -15.01 -1.36
CA ILE A 24 10.63 -13.89 -1.75
C ILE A 24 12.07 -14.25 -1.39
N SER A 25 12.98 -14.22 -2.37
CA SER A 25 14.41 -14.41 -2.11
C SER A 25 14.96 -13.29 -1.21
N PRO A 26 15.95 -13.54 -0.33
CA PRO A 26 16.51 -12.53 0.56
C PRO A 26 17.02 -11.27 -0.16
N ARG A 27 17.62 -11.41 -1.36
CA ARG A 27 18.08 -10.28 -2.18
C ARG A 27 16.92 -9.39 -2.60
N ARG A 28 15.85 -9.97 -3.16
CA ARG A 28 14.64 -9.24 -3.54
C ARG A 28 13.97 -8.56 -2.34
N ALA A 29 13.88 -9.25 -1.20
CA ALA A 29 13.31 -8.66 0.02
C ALA A 29 14.11 -7.44 0.47
N LEU A 30 15.44 -7.50 0.42
CA LEU A 30 16.30 -6.35 0.71
C LEU A 30 16.10 -5.21 -0.30
N THR A 31 16.06 -5.51 -1.61
CA THR A 31 15.80 -4.50 -2.65
C THR A 31 14.46 -3.80 -2.43
N ILE A 32 13.39 -4.55 -2.15
CA ILE A 32 12.07 -3.98 -1.85
C ILE A 32 12.12 -3.09 -0.62
N ALA A 33 12.83 -3.50 0.43
CA ALA A 33 12.97 -2.73 1.66
C ALA A 33 13.78 -1.44 1.46
N LEU A 34 14.80 -1.44 0.59
CA LEU A 34 15.66 -0.28 0.34
C LEU A 34 15.09 0.67 -0.73
N LEU A 35 14.24 0.19 -1.62
CA LEU A 35 13.68 0.98 -2.71
C LEU A 35 13.00 2.29 -2.25
N PRO A 36 12.03 2.29 -1.30
CA PRO A 36 11.38 3.53 -0.88
C PRO A 36 12.36 4.49 -0.17
N LEU A 37 13.36 3.97 0.54
CA LEU A 37 14.42 4.78 1.13
C LEU A 37 15.28 5.45 0.05
N GLY A 38 15.64 4.70 -1.01
CA GLY A 38 16.39 5.23 -2.14
C GLY A 38 15.62 6.33 -2.87
N ILE A 39 14.32 6.13 -3.14
CA ILE A 39 13.45 7.13 -3.77
C ILE A 39 13.34 8.38 -2.89
N ALA A 40 13.08 8.20 -1.59
CA ALA A 40 13.01 9.31 -0.63
C ALA A 40 14.30 10.14 -0.62
N LEU A 41 15.44 9.49 -0.46
CA LEU A 41 16.74 10.18 -0.42
C LEU A 41 17.08 10.86 -1.75
N ALA A 42 16.76 10.22 -2.88
CA ALA A 42 16.97 10.83 -4.19
C ALA A 42 16.11 12.07 -4.38
N ALA A 43 14.82 12.01 -4.02
CA ALA A 43 13.92 13.17 -4.08
C ALA A 43 14.38 14.28 -3.13
N ALA A 44 14.80 13.95 -1.91
CA ALA A 44 15.32 14.92 -0.95
C ALA A 44 16.59 15.62 -1.46
N ALA A 45 17.47 14.88 -2.15
CA ALA A 45 18.68 15.46 -2.74
C ALA A 45 18.35 16.50 -3.83
N THR A 46 17.21 16.37 -4.52
CA THR A 46 16.78 17.37 -5.51
C THR A 46 16.42 18.72 -4.89
N ALA A 47 16.15 18.79 -3.59
CA ALA A 47 15.89 20.05 -2.89
C ALA A 47 17.06 21.05 -2.95
N LEU A 48 18.28 20.58 -3.24
CA LEU A 48 19.45 21.42 -3.51
C LEU A 48 19.37 22.15 -4.86
N HIS A 49 18.45 21.75 -5.74
CA HIS A 49 18.22 22.29 -7.07
C HIS A 49 16.71 22.56 -7.28
N PRO A 50 16.20 23.72 -6.86
CA PRO A 50 14.76 24.01 -6.85
C PRO A 50 14.01 23.72 -8.17
N PRO A 51 14.55 24.03 -9.37
CA PRO A 51 13.84 23.70 -10.61
C PRO A 51 13.63 22.20 -10.82
N LEU A 52 14.60 21.37 -10.39
CA LEU A 52 14.50 19.92 -10.47
C LEU A 52 13.53 19.38 -9.43
N PHE A 53 13.54 19.94 -8.21
CA PHE A 53 12.62 19.58 -7.14
C PHE A 53 11.15 19.83 -7.56
N ILE A 54 10.88 21.03 -8.08
CA ILE A 54 9.54 21.40 -8.56
C ILE A 54 9.14 20.47 -9.71
N TRP A 55 9.96 20.33 -10.76
CA TRP A 55 9.65 19.43 -11.87
C TRP A 55 9.35 17.97 -11.44
N LEU A 56 9.99 17.50 -10.38
CA LEU A 56 9.80 16.14 -9.88
C LEU A 56 8.51 15.97 -9.06
N LEU A 57 8.00 17.02 -8.42
CA LEU A 57 6.97 16.93 -7.37
C LEU A 57 5.72 17.79 -7.60
N ASP A 58 5.75 18.77 -8.50
CA ASP A 58 4.61 19.64 -8.81
C ASP A 58 3.42 18.85 -9.40
N GLU A 59 2.28 19.52 -9.60
CA GLU A 59 1.10 18.88 -10.20
C GLU A 59 1.41 18.23 -11.57
N ASP A 60 0.84 17.05 -11.82
CA ASP A 60 1.08 16.18 -12.97
C ASP A 60 2.56 15.74 -13.15
N SER A 61 3.35 15.78 -12.08
CA SER A 61 4.75 15.37 -12.08
C SER A 61 4.95 13.86 -12.21
N LEU A 62 6.21 13.48 -12.42
CA LEU A 62 6.63 12.08 -12.49
C LEU A 62 6.20 11.27 -11.25
N ILE A 63 6.23 11.88 -10.05
CA ILE A 63 5.85 11.21 -8.80
C ILE A 63 4.35 10.93 -8.77
N GLU A 64 3.50 11.88 -9.15
CA GLU A 64 2.04 11.69 -9.24
C GLU A 64 1.67 10.59 -10.25
N TRP A 65 2.33 10.55 -11.40
CA TRP A 65 2.11 9.47 -12.36
C TRP A 65 2.43 8.10 -11.75
N PHE A 66 3.52 7.97 -10.99
CA PHE A 66 3.84 6.71 -10.31
C PHE A 66 2.85 6.38 -9.18
N GLN A 67 2.37 7.38 -8.44
CA GLN A 67 1.30 7.18 -7.45
C GLN A 67 0.05 6.60 -8.12
N PHE A 68 -0.40 7.23 -9.22
CA PHE A 68 -1.51 6.75 -10.03
C PHE A 68 -1.30 5.32 -10.52
N PHE A 69 -0.12 5.01 -11.08
CA PHE A 69 0.18 3.65 -11.54
C PHE A 69 0.11 2.60 -10.43
N PHE A 70 0.61 2.90 -9.23
CA PHE A 70 0.53 1.97 -8.11
C PHE A 70 -0.89 1.83 -7.55
N LEU A 71 -1.66 2.91 -7.51
CA LEU A 71 -3.08 2.86 -7.14
C LEU A 71 -3.90 2.05 -8.15
N VAL A 72 -3.68 2.23 -9.46
CA VAL A 72 -4.31 1.41 -10.51
C VAL A 72 -3.91 -0.05 -10.38
N ALA A 73 -2.62 -0.34 -10.16
CA ALA A 73 -2.16 -1.72 -9.95
C ALA A 73 -2.87 -2.37 -8.75
N ALA A 74 -2.93 -1.67 -7.60
CA ALA A 74 -3.67 -2.13 -6.43
C ALA A 74 -5.17 -2.29 -6.73
N GLY A 75 -5.76 -1.35 -7.46
CA GLY A 75 -7.15 -1.36 -7.93
C GLY A 75 -7.49 -2.52 -8.84
N VAL A 76 -6.51 -3.10 -9.54
CA VAL A 76 -6.66 -4.36 -10.29
C VAL A 76 -6.47 -5.58 -9.40
N PHE A 77 -5.45 -5.59 -8.54
CA PHE A 77 -5.13 -6.75 -7.71
C PHE A 77 -6.19 -7.04 -6.64
N LEU A 78 -6.76 -6.01 -6.03
CA LEU A 78 -7.73 -6.12 -4.94
C LEU A 78 -9.05 -6.81 -5.36
N PRO A 79 -9.73 -6.42 -6.46
CA PRO A 79 -10.92 -7.13 -6.94
C PRO A 79 -10.62 -8.59 -7.32
N LEU A 80 -9.48 -8.85 -7.98
CA LEU A 80 -9.08 -10.21 -8.34
C LEU A 80 -8.88 -11.06 -7.08
N LEU A 81 -8.24 -10.50 -6.05
CA LEU A 81 -8.04 -11.13 -4.76
C LEU A 81 -9.38 -11.40 -4.05
N ALA A 82 -10.27 -10.40 -3.98
CA ALA A 82 -11.61 -10.54 -3.41
C ALA A 82 -12.42 -11.64 -4.10
N TYR A 83 -12.41 -11.67 -5.44
CA TYR A 83 -13.08 -12.70 -6.23
C TYR A 83 -12.54 -14.10 -5.91
N ARG A 84 -11.22 -14.27 -5.86
CA ARG A 84 -10.60 -15.57 -5.53
C ARG A 84 -10.94 -16.03 -4.11
N LEU A 85 -10.93 -15.12 -3.14
CA LEU A 85 -11.33 -15.41 -1.77
C LEU A 85 -12.80 -15.83 -1.68
N TYR A 86 -13.67 -15.17 -2.44
CA TYR A 86 -15.09 -15.55 -2.52
C TYR A 86 -15.25 -16.97 -3.09
N LYS A 87 -14.55 -17.28 -4.20
CA LYS A 87 -14.61 -18.60 -4.86
C LYS A 87 -14.05 -19.74 -4.00
N THR A 88 -13.14 -19.43 -3.07
CA THR A 88 -12.55 -20.38 -2.12
C THR A 88 -13.29 -20.47 -0.79
N GLY A 89 -14.43 -19.77 -0.63
CA GLY A 89 -15.27 -19.83 0.56
C GLY A 89 -14.92 -18.84 1.67
N HIS A 90 -13.88 -18.01 1.50
CA HIS A 90 -13.45 -16.99 2.47
C HIS A 90 -14.29 -15.70 2.34
N ARG A 91 -15.61 -15.79 2.48
CA ARG A 91 -16.55 -14.70 2.17
C ARG A 91 -16.31 -13.41 2.94
N ALA A 92 -16.01 -13.50 4.25
CA ALA A 92 -15.73 -12.31 5.06
C ALA A 92 -14.46 -11.59 4.59
N MET A 93 -13.41 -12.35 4.24
CA MET A 93 -12.18 -11.80 3.69
C MET A 93 -12.42 -11.20 2.30
N ALA A 94 -13.21 -11.88 1.47
CA ALA A 94 -13.60 -11.36 0.17
C ALA A 94 -14.35 -10.02 0.26
N LEU A 95 -15.29 -9.90 1.20
CA LEU A 95 -16.00 -8.64 1.46
C LEU A 95 -15.03 -7.55 1.90
N LEU A 96 -14.14 -7.84 2.85
CA LEU A 96 -13.14 -6.88 3.31
C LEU A 96 -12.27 -6.37 2.15
N TYR A 97 -11.70 -7.28 1.35
CA TYR A 97 -10.90 -6.87 0.18
C TYR A 97 -11.73 -6.16 -0.89
N GLY A 98 -13.01 -6.49 -1.04
CA GLY A 98 -13.92 -5.78 -1.95
C GLY A 98 -14.18 -4.34 -1.50
N VAL A 99 -14.37 -4.11 -0.20
CA VAL A 99 -14.50 -2.76 0.37
C VAL A 99 -13.21 -1.97 0.20
N VAL A 100 -12.06 -2.59 0.50
CA VAL A 100 -10.75 -1.96 0.29
C VAL A 100 -10.52 -1.66 -1.21
N ALA A 101 -10.93 -2.55 -2.11
CA ALA A 101 -10.86 -2.33 -3.56
C ALA A 101 -11.67 -1.09 -3.98
N ALA A 102 -12.91 -0.96 -3.50
CA ALA A 102 -13.74 0.20 -3.79
C ALA A 102 -13.10 1.49 -3.28
N GLY A 103 -12.56 1.47 -2.05
CA GLY A 103 -11.85 2.63 -1.48
C GLY A 103 -10.59 3.02 -2.28
N VAL A 104 -9.80 2.04 -2.74
CA VAL A 104 -8.59 2.31 -3.54
C VAL A 104 -8.90 2.79 -4.94
N LEU A 105 -9.94 2.25 -5.59
CA LEU A 105 -10.40 2.73 -6.90
C LEU A 105 -10.98 4.15 -6.80
N PHE A 106 -11.71 4.43 -5.72
CA PHE A 106 -12.17 5.78 -5.42
C PHE A 106 -10.99 6.73 -5.21
N LEU A 107 -10.01 6.35 -4.38
CA LEU A 107 -8.80 7.14 -4.16
C LEU A 107 -8.03 7.38 -5.48
N ALA A 108 -7.87 6.37 -6.34
CA ALA A 108 -7.23 6.53 -7.64
C ALA A 108 -7.96 7.51 -8.56
N GLY A 109 -9.30 7.54 -8.48
CA GLY A 109 -10.11 8.55 -9.15
C GLY A 109 -9.86 9.93 -8.57
N GLU A 110 -9.89 10.06 -7.24
CA GLU A 110 -9.68 11.32 -6.54
C GLU A 110 -8.28 11.92 -6.81
N GLU A 111 -7.20 11.15 -6.66
CA GLU A 111 -5.82 11.61 -6.92
C GLU A 111 -5.59 12.08 -8.38
N PHE A 112 -6.40 11.60 -9.32
CA PHE A 112 -6.26 11.94 -10.74
C PHE A 112 -7.46 12.73 -11.28
N SER A 113 -8.20 13.38 -10.38
CA SER A 113 -9.36 14.22 -10.70
C SER A 113 -10.38 13.55 -11.60
N TRP A 114 -10.56 12.25 -11.41
CA TRP A 114 -11.41 11.34 -12.18
C TRP A 114 -11.12 11.31 -13.68
N GLY A 115 -9.96 11.82 -14.11
CA GLY A 115 -9.60 12.01 -15.52
C GLY A 115 -9.99 13.37 -16.09
N GLN A 116 -10.47 14.31 -15.28
CA GLN A 116 -10.87 15.65 -15.70
C GLN A 116 -9.78 16.34 -16.54
N ARG A 117 -8.52 16.26 -16.09
CA ARG A 117 -7.39 16.88 -16.80
C ARG A 117 -7.10 16.24 -18.16
N ILE A 118 -7.35 14.93 -18.31
CA ILE A 118 -7.16 14.21 -19.59
C ILE A 118 -8.29 14.53 -20.58
N PHE A 119 -9.54 14.51 -20.13
CA PHE A 119 -10.70 14.62 -21.00
C PHE A 119 -11.23 16.06 -21.12
N GLY A 120 -10.74 16.98 -20.29
CA GLY A 120 -10.96 18.42 -20.41
C GLY A 120 -12.37 18.90 -20.05
N TRP A 121 -13.15 18.13 -19.29
CA TRP A 121 -14.46 18.62 -18.82
C TRP A 121 -14.29 19.67 -17.73
N GLN A 122 -15.29 20.53 -17.61
CA GLN A 122 -15.32 21.60 -16.61
C GLN A 122 -15.82 21.08 -15.26
N THR A 123 -15.36 21.72 -14.19
CA THR A 123 -15.84 21.42 -12.84
C THR A 123 -17.31 21.78 -12.73
N PRO A 124 -18.17 20.90 -12.18
CA PRO A 124 -19.58 21.22 -11.99
C PRO A 124 -19.76 22.46 -11.12
N GLU A 125 -20.73 23.32 -11.45
CA GLU A 125 -21.04 24.57 -10.71
C GLU A 125 -21.24 24.32 -9.20
N ALA A 126 -21.87 23.20 -8.84
CA ALA A 126 -22.07 22.79 -7.45
C ALA A 126 -20.76 22.48 -6.70
N MET A 127 -19.68 22.15 -7.42
CA MET A 127 -18.35 21.87 -6.86
C MET A 127 -17.43 23.09 -6.93
N GLU A 128 -17.55 23.95 -7.94
CA GLU A 128 -16.69 25.15 -8.09
C GLU A 128 -16.66 26.04 -6.84
N THR A 129 -17.79 26.15 -6.13
CA THR A 129 -17.91 26.99 -4.94
C THR A 129 -17.30 26.41 -3.67
N ILE A 130 -17.04 25.10 -3.64
CA ILE A 130 -16.63 24.36 -2.43
C ILE A 130 -15.30 23.59 -2.59
N ASN A 131 -14.88 23.33 -3.82
CA ASN A 131 -13.65 22.65 -4.17
C ASN A 131 -12.51 23.67 -4.29
N ARG A 132 -11.42 23.46 -3.56
CA ARG A 132 -10.31 24.44 -3.48
C ARG A 132 -9.41 24.50 -4.71
N GLN A 133 -9.45 23.48 -5.57
CA GLN A 133 -8.59 23.35 -6.76
C GLN A 133 -9.38 23.46 -8.07
N GLY A 134 -10.69 23.69 -7.99
CA GLY A 134 -11.54 23.76 -9.17
C GLY A 134 -11.57 22.43 -9.92
N GLU A 135 -11.67 21.31 -9.19
CA GLU A 135 -11.67 19.95 -9.75
C GLU A 135 -12.92 19.15 -9.36
N THR A 136 -13.14 18.02 -10.04
CA THR A 136 -14.23 17.08 -9.77
C THR A 136 -13.82 16.07 -8.69
N THR A 137 -13.20 16.53 -7.61
CA THR A 137 -12.69 15.71 -6.51
C THR A 137 -13.42 16.02 -5.21
N LEU A 138 -13.70 14.99 -4.42
CA LEU A 138 -14.31 15.14 -3.10
C LEU A 138 -13.27 15.48 -2.02
N HIS A 139 -12.04 15.00 -2.14
CA HIS A 139 -10.98 15.27 -1.16
C HIS A 139 -10.54 16.74 -1.13
N ASN A 140 -10.90 17.54 -2.13
CA ASN A 140 -10.61 18.97 -2.21
C ASN A 140 -11.71 19.84 -1.63
N ILE A 141 -12.79 19.22 -1.16
CA ILE A 141 -13.87 19.89 -0.44
C ILE A 141 -13.43 20.12 1.00
N SER A 142 -13.65 21.36 1.46
CA SER A 142 -13.40 21.74 2.87
C SER A 142 -14.16 20.82 3.82
N GLY A 143 -13.47 20.30 4.83
CA GLY A 143 -13.97 19.30 5.79
C GLY A 143 -13.57 17.87 5.46
N VAL A 144 -13.43 17.53 4.16
CA VAL A 144 -12.97 16.20 3.71
C VAL A 144 -11.45 16.18 3.61
N GLN A 145 -10.85 17.23 3.05
CA GLN A 145 -9.40 17.36 2.87
C GLN A 145 -8.63 17.15 4.17
N GLU A 146 -9.17 17.64 5.28
CA GLU A 146 -8.57 17.57 6.61
C GLU A 146 -8.55 16.14 7.18
N LEU A 147 -9.38 15.24 6.65
CA LEU A 147 -9.44 13.83 7.05
C LEU A 147 -8.40 12.97 6.30
N VAL A 148 -7.97 13.39 5.11
CA VAL A 148 -7.06 12.60 4.26
C VAL A 148 -5.73 12.31 4.94
N PRO A 149 -5.02 13.29 5.56
CA PRO A 149 -3.77 13.01 6.26
C PRO A 149 -3.93 12.00 7.40
N ALA A 150 -5.05 12.04 8.12
CA ALA A 150 -5.34 11.11 9.22
C ALA A 150 -5.58 9.69 8.69
N ALA A 151 -6.35 9.53 7.61
CA ALA A 151 -6.58 8.25 6.97
C ALA A 151 -5.27 7.62 6.47
N MET A 152 -4.43 8.40 5.79
CA MET A 152 -3.11 7.96 5.32
C MET A 152 -2.19 7.58 6.47
N LEU A 153 -2.18 8.36 7.56
CA LEU A 153 -1.41 8.03 8.77
C LEU A 153 -1.84 6.68 9.36
N LEU A 154 -3.14 6.45 9.51
CA LEU A 154 -3.67 5.19 10.05
C LEU A 154 -3.32 3.99 9.16
N ALA A 155 -3.48 4.11 7.85
CA ALA A 155 -3.11 3.07 6.89
C ALA A 155 -1.60 2.77 6.94
N SER A 156 -0.77 3.81 7.00
CA SER A 156 0.69 3.68 7.09
C SER A 156 1.14 3.06 8.41
N LEU A 157 0.56 3.48 9.55
CA LEU A 157 0.83 2.88 10.85
C LEU A 157 0.43 1.40 10.89
N TYR A 158 -0.72 1.05 10.30
CA TYR A 158 -1.12 -0.34 10.18
C TYR A 158 -0.09 -1.16 9.39
N GLY A 159 0.29 -0.69 8.20
CA GLY A 159 1.24 -1.37 7.33
C GLY A 159 2.64 -1.51 7.93
N ALA A 160 3.07 -0.54 8.75
CA ALA A 160 4.37 -0.57 9.43
C ALA A 160 4.34 -1.44 10.70
N CYS A 161 3.33 -1.30 11.55
CA CYS A 161 3.29 -1.91 12.88
C CYS A 161 2.77 -3.36 12.87
N ALA A 162 1.73 -3.66 12.09
CA ALA A 162 1.15 -5.01 12.04
C ALA A 162 2.18 -6.12 11.76
N PRO A 163 3.09 -6.01 10.77
CA PRO A 163 4.07 -7.06 10.49
C PRO A 163 5.13 -7.21 11.57
N LEU A 164 5.52 -6.10 12.22
CA LEU A 164 6.48 -6.11 13.33
C LEU A 164 5.89 -6.80 14.55
N ILE A 165 4.67 -6.41 14.93
CA ILE A 165 3.92 -7.00 16.05
C ILE A 165 3.71 -8.49 15.78
N TRP A 166 3.22 -8.84 14.59
CA TRP A 166 3.00 -10.23 14.20
C TRP A 166 4.27 -11.07 14.32
N ASN A 167 5.39 -10.62 13.76
CA ASN A 167 6.66 -11.35 13.83
C ASN A 167 7.23 -11.44 15.26
N ALA A 168 6.86 -10.52 16.16
CA ALA A 168 7.23 -10.58 17.57
C ALA A 168 6.38 -11.59 18.37
N VAL A 169 5.08 -11.73 18.06
CA VAL A 169 4.16 -12.52 18.88
C VAL A 169 3.74 -13.86 18.27
N ARG A 170 3.85 -14.05 16.95
CA ARG A 170 3.29 -15.21 16.21
C ARG A 170 3.76 -16.58 16.72
N ALA A 171 4.95 -16.68 17.31
CA ALA A 171 5.42 -17.92 17.92
C ALA A 171 4.50 -18.43 19.05
N ARG A 172 3.70 -17.53 19.65
CA ARG A 172 2.69 -17.85 20.68
C ARG A 172 1.34 -18.25 20.09
N TRP A 173 1.10 -18.04 18.79
CA TRP A 173 -0.20 -18.19 18.14
C TRP A 173 -0.10 -19.23 17.02
N LYS A 174 -0.29 -20.51 17.37
CA LYS A 174 -0.07 -21.66 16.46
C LYS A 174 -1.07 -21.78 15.31
N HIS A 175 -2.23 -21.13 15.36
CA HIS A 175 -3.31 -21.38 14.40
C HIS A 175 -4.12 -20.12 14.03
N ARG A 176 -3.70 -19.39 12.99
CA ARG A 176 -4.58 -18.57 12.12
C ARG A 176 -4.01 -18.47 10.71
N GLY A 177 -4.30 -19.48 9.86
CA GLY A 177 -3.75 -19.59 8.50
C GLY A 177 -4.06 -18.41 7.57
N SER A 178 -5.10 -17.63 7.85
CA SER A 178 -5.51 -16.48 7.03
C SER A 178 -4.97 -15.13 7.54
N ALA A 179 -4.30 -15.06 8.69
CA ALA A 179 -3.78 -13.81 9.24
C ALA A 179 -2.73 -13.16 8.32
N GLN A 180 -1.98 -13.99 7.59
CA GLN A 180 -1.01 -13.55 6.60
C GLN A 180 -1.64 -12.81 5.41
N LEU A 181 -2.96 -12.94 5.18
CA LEU A 181 -3.65 -12.13 4.17
C LEU A 181 -3.72 -10.67 4.62
N LEU A 182 -3.88 -10.42 5.92
CA LEU A 182 -4.06 -9.06 6.46
C LEU A 182 -2.73 -8.37 6.79
N ILE A 183 -1.67 -9.13 6.99
CA ILE A 183 -0.41 -8.61 7.53
C ILE A 183 0.63 -8.55 6.41
N PRO A 184 1.18 -7.39 6.05
CA PRO A 184 2.18 -7.29 4.99
C PRO A 184 3.49 -8.02 5.33
N PRO A 185 4.31 -8.41 4.35
CA PRO A 185 5.66 -8.90 4.62
C PRO A 185 6.55 -7.83 5.27
N LEU A 186 7.51 -8.26 6.08
CA LEU A 186 8.46 -7.37 6.77
C LEU A 186 9.26 -6.47 5.82
N CYS A 187 9.50 -6.91 4.58
CA CYS A 187 10.21 -6.09 3.60
C CYS A 187 9.43 -4.85 3.14
N LEU A 188 8.13 -4.75 3.40
CA LEU A 188 7.34 -3.56 3.10
C LEU A 188 7.27 -2.56 4.26
N VAL A 189 7.79 -2.92 5.45
CA VAL A 189 7.82 -2.02 6.61
C VAL A 189 8.49 -0.68 6.30
N PRO A 190 9.60 -0.60 5.55
CA PRO A 190 10.19 0.70 5.22
C PRO A 190 9.27 1.60 4.40
N ALA A 191 8.49 1.05 3.47
CA ALA A 191 7.57 1.81 2.64
C ALA A 191 6.47 2.48 3.48
N PHE A 192 5.78 1.68 4.29
CA PHE A 192 4.75 2.17 5.21
C PHE A 192 5.32 3.01 6.37
N GLY A 193 6.51 2.64 6.85
CA GLY A 193 7.19 3.30 7.94
C GLY A 193 7.65 4.71 7.59
N LEU A 194 8.16 4.91 6.38
CA LEU A 194 8.49 6.25 5.86
C LEU A 194 7.24 7.13 5.78
N ALA A 195 6.17 6.63 5.17
CA ALA A 195 4.90 7.34 5.08
C ALA A 195 4.34 7.71 6.46
N ALA A 196 4.32 6.75 7.40
CA ALA A 196 3.87 6.99 8.76
C ALA A 196 4.75 8.00 9.50
N ALA A 197 6.08 7.84 9.43
CA ALA A 197 7.02 8.74 10.10
C ALA A 197 6.89 10.16 9.58
N TYR A 198 6.74 10.34 8.28
CA TYR A 198 6.58 11.64 7.68
C TYR A 198 5.25 12.31 8.07
N ARG A 199 4.15 11.55 8.07
CA ARG A 199 2.85 12.07 8.54
C ARG A 199 2.87 12.44 10.01
N LEU A 200 3.55 11.65 10.86
CA LEU A 200 3.76 12.01 12.26
C LEU A 200 4.62 13.26 12.41
N PHE A 201 5.66 13.41 11.58
CA PHE A 201 6.47 14.63 11.55
C PHE A 201 5.63 15.86 11.19
N ARG A 202 4.80 15.80 10.15
CA ARG A 202 3.86 16.88 9.79
C ARG A 202 2.87 17.18 10.92
N LEU A 203 2.36 16.15 11.59
CA LEU A 203 1.38 16.34 12.66
C LEU A 203 1.99 16.93 13.94
N LEU A 204 3.16 16.47 14.35
CA LEU A 204 3.72 16.72 15.69
C LEU A 204 4.81 17.79 15.70
N VAL A 205 5.53 17.96 14.59
CA VAL A 205 6.73 18.80 14.51
C VAL A 205 6.52 19.99 13.57
N TRP A 206 5.92 19.75 12.40
CA TRP A 206 5.78 20.77 11.36
C TRP A 206 4.36 20.84 10.76
N PRO A 207 3.37 21.35 11.53
CA PRO A 207 1.98 21.44 11.08
C PRO A 207 1.73 22.59 10.11
N SER A 208 2.65 23.56 10.01
CA SER A 208 2.47 24.70 9.11
C SER A 208 2.55 24.27 7.63
N PRO A 209 1.78 24.94 6.75
CA PRO A 209 1.86 24.75 5.31
C PRO A 209 3.13 25.44 4.80
N ASP A 210 4.19 24.66 4.60
CA ASP A 210 5.39 25.05 3.87
C ASP A 210 5.41 24.29 2.54
N TYR A 211 5.70 24.96 1.42
CA TYR A 211 5.63 24.36 0.08
C TYR A 211 6.58 23.18 -0.05
N GLY A 212 7.89 23.37 0.19
CA GLY A 212 8.87 22.30 0.00
C GLY A 212 8.63 21.09 0.89
N ILE A 213 8.18 21.33 2.13
CA ILE A 213 7.75 20.26 3.01
C ILE A 213 6.46 19.62 2.47
N SER A 214 5.47 20.39 2.04
CA SER A 214 4.20 19.83 1.55
C SER A 214 4.39 18.95 0.32
N GLU A 215 5.12 19.42 -0.69
CA GLU A 215 5.43 18.68 -1.91
C GLU A 215 6.27 17.44 -1.66
N TYR A 216 7.18 17.47 -0.69
CA TYR A 216 7.92 16.26 -0.32
C TYR A 216 7.01 15.17 0.29
N GLY A 217 5.80 15.55 0.74
CA GLY A 217 4.73 14.63 1.11
C GLY A 217 4.38 13.66 -0.02
N GLU A 218 4.42 14.09 -1.28
CA GLU A 218 4.08 13.27 -2.45
C GLU A 218 4.97 12.02 -2.56
N VAL A 219 6.24 12.15 -2.22
CA VAL A 219 7.20 11.02 -2.20
C VAL A 219 6.82 9.98 -1.13
N MET A 220 6.24 10.45 -0.03
CA MET A 220 5.84 9.60 1.09
C MET A 220 4.50 8.93 0.80
N GLU A 221 3.59 9.61 0.09
CA GLU A 221 2.39 9.02 -0.48
C GLU A 221 2.72 7.94 -1.52
N LEU A 222 3.67 8.22 -2.42
CA LEU A 222 4.19 7.24 -3.36
C LEU A 222 4.71 5.99 -2.65
N SER A 223 5.41 6.16 -1.53
CA SER A 223 5.90 5.05 -0.72
C SER A 223 4.76 4.21 -0.12
N LEU A 224 3.68 4.84 0.35
CA LEU A 224 2.47 4.17 0.83
C LEU A 224 1.82 3.35 -0.29
N TYR A 225 1.62 3.94 -1.47
CA TYR A 225 0.93 3.27 -2.58
C TYR A 225 1.76 2.13 -3.19
N LEU A 226 3.08 2.30 -3.30
CA LEU A 226 4.00 1.22 -3.65
C LEU A 226 3.87 0.05 -2.67
N GLY A 227 3.85 0.33 -1.36
CA GLY A 227 3.66 -0.67 -0.31
C GLY A 227 2.33 -1.43 -0.46
N LEU A 228 1.24 -0.71 -0.71
CA LEU A 228 -0.09 -1.27 -0.93
C LEU A 228 -0.15 -2.15 -2.19
N ALA A 229 0.38 -1.67 -3.32
CA ALA A 229 0.41 -2.39 -4.58
C ALA A 229 1.22 -3.69 -4.46
N LEU A 230 2.40 -3.64 -3.84
CA LEU A 230 3.22 -4.84 -3.60
C LEU A 230 2.54 -5.82 -2.64
N PHE A 231 1.90 -5.33 -1.58
CA PHE A 231 1.21 -6.18 -0.62
C PHE A 231 0.04 -6.95 -1.26
N THR A 232 -0.77 -6.25 -2.05
CA THR A 232 -1.92 -6.83 -2.75
C THR A 232 -1.46 -7.81 -3.84
N TRP A 233 -0.38 -7.47 -4.57
CA TRP A 233 0.27 -8.38 -5.50
C TRP A 233 0.76 -9.67 -4.82
N PHE A 234 1.46 -9.58 -3.68
CA PHE A 234 1.97 -10.76 -2.98
C PHE A 234 0.85 -11.67 -2.50
N ASN A 235 -0.26 -11.11 -2.01
CA ASN A 235 -1.44 -11.87 -1.66
C ASN A 235 -2.08 -12.56 -2.86
N LEU A 236 -2.22 -11.85 -3.98
CA LEU A 236 -2.76 -12.42 -5.21
C LEU A 236 -1.89 -13.56 -5.72
N ARG A 237 -0.57 -13.35 -5.83
CA ARG A 237 0.41 -14.39 -6.23
C ARG A 237 0.30 -15.63 -5.34
N ARG A 238 0.21 -15.44 -4.01
CA ARG A 238 0.05 -16.54 -3.06
C ARG A 238 -1.21 -17.36 -3.36
N LEU A 239 -2.36 -16.72 -3.56
CA LEU A 239 -3.60 -17.45 -3.89
C LEU A 239 -3.58 -18.10 -5.27
N LEU A 240 -2.83 -17.55 -6.24
CA LEU A 240 -2.65 -18.16 -7.56
C LEU A 240 -1.78 -19.43 -7.49
N LEU A 241 -0.76 -19.44 -6.63
CA LEU A 241 0.11 -20.60 -6.43
C LEU A 241 -0.53 -21.69 -5.56
N THR A 242 -1.50 -21.31 -4.72
CA THR A 242 -2.25 -22.27 -3.91
C THR A 242 -3.31 -22.94 -4.79
N ARG A 243 -3.05 -24.17 -5.25
CA ARG A 243 -4.04 -24.95 -6.01
C ARG A 243 -5.34 -25.07 -5.20
N PRO A 244 -6.53 -24.86 -5.81
CA PRO A 244 -7.77 -25.19 -5.11
C PRO A 244 -7.69 -26.66 -4.73
N ALA A 245 -7.85 -26.97 -3.43
CA ALA A 245 -8.06 -28.34 -3.01
C ALA A 245 -9.20 -28.89 -3.88
N ALA A 246 -8.93 -29.98 -4.62
CA ALA A 246 -9.94 -30.62 -5.45
C ALA A 246 -11.20 -30.78 -4.60
N ARG A 247 -12.33 -30.22 -5.04
CA ARG A 247 -13.62 -30.41 -4.38
C ARG A 247 -13.77 -31.92 -4.17
N ALA A 248 -13.72 -32.38 -2.92
CA ALA A 248 -13.98 -33.77 -2.61
C ALA A 248 -15.32 -34.15 -3.27
N PRO A 249 -15.41 -35.28 -3.98
CA PRO A 249 -16.64 -35.67 -4.64
C PRO A 249 -17.74 -35.71 -3.59
N ARG A 250 -18.84 -34.97 -3.83
CA ARG A 250 -20.05 -35.11 -3.05
C ARG A 250 -20.46 -36.57 -3.19
N HIS A 251 -20.29 -37.39 -2.15
CA HIS A 251 -20.92 -38.70 -2.09
C HIS A 251 -22.42 -38.47 -2.26
N ARG A 252 -22.94 -38.76 -3.46
CA ARG A 252 -24.36 -39.02 -3.63
C ARG A 252 -24.60 -40.30 -2.85
N LEU A 253 -25.28 -40.19 -1.72
CA LEU A 253 -25.96 -41.32 -1.11
C LEU A 253 -27.03 -41.74 -2.12
N THR A 254 -26.71 -42.75 -2.94
CA THR A 254 -27.73 -43.56 -3.60
C THR A 254 -28.40 -44.38 -2.52
N ALA A 255 -29.51 -43.88 -2.00
CA ALA A 255 -30.46 -44.71 -1.28
C ALA A 255 -31.19 -45.56 -2.34
N SER A 256 -30.84 -46.84 -2.40
CA SER A 256 -31.65 -47.86 -3.03
C SER A 256 -32.91 -48.11 -2.20
N ALA A 257 -34.07 -47.93 -2.82
CA ALA A 257 -35.32 -48.60 -2.48
C ALA A 257 -36.07 -48.85 -3.78
#